data_AF-A0A3A8KMW6-F1
#
_entry.id   AF-A0A3A8KMW6-F1
#
_cell.length_a   1.000
_cell.length_b   1.000
_cell.length_c   1.000
_cell.angle_alpha   90.00
_cell.angle_beta   90.00
_cell.angle_gamma   90.00
#
_symmetry.space_group_name_H-M   'P 1'
#
loop_
_entity.id
_entity.type
_entity.pdbx_description
1 polymer ?
#
loop_
_entity_poly.entity_id
_entity_poly.type
_entity_poly.pdbx_seq_one_letter_code
_entity_poly.pdbx_strand_id
1 'polypeptide(L)'
;IGIIPGTVGPEGLYQPRAGYPNSDIELPIYTHLPLSGEQGTDPMSRNHINVLTPHALVALPGGAGTAAEAVLALRYGKPLILHGPPEGFRRFPAEAERTTSLERVAEFMLAATR
;
A
#
# COMPACT_ATOMS: atom_id res chain seq x y z
N ILE A 1 2.61 12.82 -0.88
CA ILE A 1 1.19 12.45 -1.16
C ILE A 1 0.77 11.33 -0.21
N GLY A 2 -0.48 11.29 0.23
CA GLY A 2 -1.00 10.19 1.05
C GLY A 2 -2.48 9.94 0.82
N ILE A 3 -2.86 8.69 0.54
CA ILE A 3 -4.26 8.31 0.33
C ILE A 3 -4.90 8.02 1.69
N ILE A 4 -5.93 8.79 2.04
CA ILE A 4 -6.48 8.83 3.38
C ILE A 4 -7.57 7.77 3.57
N PRO A 5 -7.39 6.80 4.50
CA PRO A 5 -8.28 6.67 5.63
C PRO A 5 -9.73 7.13 5.64
N GLY A 6 -10.75 6.63 4.95
CA GLY A 6 -12.10 7.17 5.28
C GLY A 6 -13.32 6.43 4.77
N THR A 7 -14.45 6.83 5.33
CA THR A 7 -15.79 6.35 4.97
C THR A 7 -16.74 7.54 4.86
N VAL A 8 -17.86 7.34 4.15
CA VAL A 8 -18.98 8.27 4.15
C VAL A 8 -20.06 7.66 5.04
N GLY A 9 -20.45 8.37 6.09
CA GLY A 9 -21.47 7.92 7.04
C GLY A 9 -22.88 7.94 6.42
N PRO A 10 -23.89 7.40 7.13
CA PRO A 10 -25.28 7.35 6.65
C PRO A 10 -25.85 8.72 6.25
N GLU A 11 -25.41 9.79 6.92
CA GLU A 11 -25.80 11.18 6.66
C GLU A 11 -25.08 11.82 5.46
N GLY A 12 -24.29 11.05 4.71
CA GLY A 12 -23.49 11.56 3.58
C GLY A 12 -22.23 12.34 3.99
N LEU A 13 -21.94 12.43 5.30
CA LEU A 13 -20.77 13.14 5.81
C LEU A 13 -19.52 12.26 5.75
N TYR A 14 -18.44 12.81 5.18
CA TYR A 14 -17.13 12.16 5.14
C TYR A 14 -16.46 12.15 6.51
N GLN A 15 -15.90 11.01 6.90
CA GLN A 15 -15.16 10.86 8.14
C GLN A 15 -13.83 10.16 7.88
N PRO A 16 -12.69 10.83 8.13
CA PRO A 16 -11.41 10.17 8.10
C PRO A 16 -11.27 9.24 9.30
N ARG A 17 -10.47 8.17 9.15
CA ARG A 17 -10.09 7.33 10.27
C ARG A 17 -9.32 8.17 11.30
N ALA A 18 -9.60 7.93 12.57
CA ALA A 18 -8.89 8.59 13.67
C ALA A 18 -7.36 8.52 13.48
N GLY A 19 -6.69 9.65 13.69
CA GLY A 19 -5.24 9.80 13.50
C GLY A 19 -4.81 10.10 12.05
N TYR A 20 -5.76 10.29 11.12
CA TYR A 20 -5.47 10.72 9.75
C TYR A 20 -6.00 12.13 9.46
N PRO A 21 -5.35 12.89 8.55
CA PRO A 21 -4.07 12.55 7.91
C PRO A 21 -2.91 12.61 8.92
N ASN A 22 -1.82 11.88 8.63
CA ASN A 22 -0.54 12.09 9.32
C ASN A 22 -0.04 13.52 8.99
N SER A 23 0.51 14.23 9.99
CA SER A 23 0.94 15.63 9.88
C SER A 23 2.04 15.89 8.85
N ASP A 24 2.82 14.86 8.51
CA ASP A 24 3.93 14.94 7.55
C ASP A 24 3.45 14.74 6.10
N ILE A 25 2.15 14.48 5.88
CA ILE A 25 1.58 14.36 4.53
C ILE A 25 1.32 15.75 3.96
N GLU A 26 2.14 16.17 3.00
CA GLU A 26 1.96 17.45 2.30
C GLU A 26 0.71 17.49 1.41
N LEU A 27 0.36 16.37 0.78
CA LEU A 27 -0.76 16.26 -0.16
C LEU A 27 -1.67 15.08 0.20
N PRO A 28 -2.71 15.28 1.04
CA PRO A 28 -3.68 14.24 1.36
C PRO A 28 -4.71 14.08 0.24
N ILE A 29 -5.00 12.84 -0.15
CA ILE A 29 -6.11 12.48 -1.04
C ILE A 29 -7.17 11.74 -0.24
N TYR A 30 -8.31 12.39 -0.03
CA TYR A 30 -9.43 11.80 0.70
C TYR A 30 -10.26 10.91 -0.22
N THR A 31 -10.54 9.68 0.22
CA THR A 31 -11.29 8.69 -0.56
C THR A 31 -12.50 8.18 0.23
N HIS A 32 -13.62 7.96 -0.46
CA HIS A 32 -14.84 7.40 0.13
C HIS A 32 -14.80 5.86 0.24
N LEU A 33 -13.68 5.23 -0.13
CA LEU A 33 -13.50 3.79 -0.30
C LEU A 33 -13.33 3.10 1.07
N PRO A 34 -14.35 2.36 1.55
CA PRO A 34 -14.41 1.95 2.95
C PRO A 34 -13.64 0.65 3.25
N LEU A 35 -13.37 -0.18 2.23
CA LEU A 35 -12.84 -1.52 2.44
C LEU A 35 -11.34 -1.49 2.79
N SER A 36 -10.97 -2.27 3.80
CA SER A 36 -9.60 -2.33 4.32
C SER A 36 -9.27 -3.71 4.91
N GLY A 37 -8.00 -3.94 5.27
CA GLY A 37 -7.57 -5.20 5.89
C GLY A 37 -7.68 -6.37 4.92
N GLU A 38 -8.37 -7.43 5.32
CA GLU A 38 -8.60 -8.64 4.52
C GLU A 38 -9.36 -8.36 3.21
N GLN A 39 -10.20 -7.33 3.20
CA GLN A 39 -10.91 -6.87 2.00
C GLN A 39 -10.07 -5.91 1.14
N GLY A 40 -8.76 -5.84 1.40
CA GLY A 40 -7.84 -4.93 0.73
C GLY A 40 -7.66 -5.20 -0.76
N THR A 41 -8.18 -6.32 -1.29
CA THR A 41 -8.16 -6.60 -2.74
C THR A 41 -9.51 -6.37 -3.43
N ASP A 42 -10.57 -6.09 -2.66
CA ASP A 42 -11.92 -5.88 -3.17
C ASP A 42 -11.99 -4.55 -3.95
N PRO A 43 -12.87 -4.43 -4.97
CA PRO A 43 -12.92 -3.24 -5.83
C PRO A 43 -13.11 -1.91 -5.10
N MET A 44 -13.80 -1.93 -3.95
CA MET A 44 -14.07 -0.74 -3.14
C MET A 44 -12.98 -0.44 -2.10
N SER A 45 -11.80 -1.05 -2.22
CA SER A 45 -10.64 -0.72 -1.38
C SER A 45 -9.80 0.38 -2.02
N ARG A 46 -9.30 1.32 -1.20
CA ARG A 46 -8.33 2.32 -1.68
C ARG A 46 -6.95 1.74 -2.01
N ASN A 47 -6.67 0.49 -1.62
CA ASN A 47 -5.41 -0.18 -1.93
C ASN A 47 -5.13 -0.22 -3.44
N HIS A 48 -6.16 -0.27 -4.29
CA HIS A 48 -6.00 -0.17 -5.74
C HIS A 48 -5.35 1.15 -6.16
N ILE A 49 -5.72 2.26 -5.52
CA ILE A 49 -5.12 3.58 -5.77
C ILE A 49 -3.67 3.58 -5.29
N ASN A 50 -3.40 3.05 -4.09
CA ASN A 50 -2.04 2.94 -3.55
C ASN A 50 -1.11 2.13 -4.46
N VAL A 51 -1.65 1.13 -5.17
CA VAL A 51 -0.86 0.22 -6.01
C VAL A 51 -0.71 0.71 -7.45
N LEU A 52 -1.77 1.23 -8.06
CA LEU A 52 -1.75 1.61 -9.48
C LEU A 52 -1.07 2.95 -9.73
N THR A 53 -1.14 3.87 -8.77
CA THR A 53 -0.60 5.24 -8.90
C THR A 53 0.94 5.31 -8.97
N PRO A 54 1.73 4.67 -8.08
CA PRO A 54 3.18 4.81 -8.09
C PRO A 54 3.83 4.03 -9.24
N HIS A 55 5.06 4.41 -9.62
CA HIS A 55 5.85 3.65 -10.60
C HIS A 55 6.30 2.28 -10.06
N ALA A 56 6.64 2.21 -8.77
CA ALA A 56 7.07 1.02 -8.07
C ALA A 56 6.64 1.05 -6.59
N LEU A 57 6.64 -0.12 -5.96
CA LEU A 57 6.27 -0.30 -4.56
C LEU A 57 7.43 -0.86 -3.74
N VAL A 58 7.61 -0.30 -2.55
CA VAL A 58 8.43 -0.89 -1.48
C VAL A 58 7.47 -1.20 -0.33
N ALA A 59 7.28 -2.48 -0.03
CA ALA A 59 6.42 -2.90 1.08
C ALA A 59 7.28 -3.28 2.30
N LEU A 60 6.91 -2.72 3.46
CA LEU A 60 7.47 -3.07 4.76
C LEU A 60 6.62 -4.17 5.43
N PRO A 61 7.12 -4.86 6.48
CA PRO A 61 6.31 -5.80 7.23
C PRO A 61 5.02 -5.15 7.73
N GLY A 62 3.90 -5.84 7.53
CA GLY A 62 2.59 -5.30 7.80
C GLY A 62 1.51 -6.37 7.96
N GLY A 63 0.29 -5.90 8.26
CA GLY A 63 -0.89 -6.75 8.40
C GLY A 63 -1.51 -7.14 7.06
N ALA A 64 -2.75 -7.60 7.11
CA ALA A 64 -3.52 -8.02 5.93
C ALA A 64 -3.64 -6.94 4.86
N GLY A 65 -3.83 -5.67 5.26
CA GLY A 65 -3.94 -4.55 4.32
C GLY A 65 -2.68 -4.38 3.45
N THR A 66 -1.50 -4.46 4.05
CA THR A 66 -0.21 -4.35 3.33
C THR A 66 0.05 -5.59 2.48
N ALA A 67 -0.31 -6.78 2.97
CA ALA A 67 -0.21 -8.00 2.18
C ALA A 67 -1.14 -7.98 0.96
N ALA A 68 -2.34 -7.41 1.10
CA ALA A 68 -3.27 -7.21 0.00
C ALA A 68 -2.72 -6.25 -1.06
N GLU A 69 -2.02 -5.17 -0.67
CA GLU A 69 -1.32 -4.30 -1.62
C GLU A 69 -0.23 -5.05 -2.39
N ALA A 70 0.54 -5.92 -1.73
CA ALA A 70 1.53 -6.77 -2.40
C ALA A 70 0.89 -7.75 -3.39
N VAL A 71 -0.22 -8.39 -3.02
CA VAL A 71 -1.01 -9.25 -3.92
C VAL A 71 -1.51 -8.47 -5.14
N LEU A 72 -2.05 -7.26 -4.93
CA LEU A 72 -2.51 -6.40 -6.02
C LEU A 72 -1.37 -5.95 -6.91
N ALA A 73 -0.19 -5.65 -6.35
CA ALA A 73 0.97 -5.24 -7.15
C ALA A 73 1.38 -6.36 -8.12
N LEU A 74 1.47 -7.60 -7.66
CA LEU A 74 1.74 -8.74 -8.53
C LEU A 74 0.61 -8.94 -9.57
N ARG A 75 -0.66 -8.84 -9.14
CA ARG A 75 -1.82 -8.96 -10.03
C ARG A 75 -1.79 -7.94 -11.17
N TYR A 76 -1.38 -6.71 -10.88
CA TYR A 76 -1.34 -5.62 -11.84
C TYR A 76 0.00 -5.48 -12.57
N GLY A 77 0.96 -6.38 -12.33
CA GLY A 77 2.29 -6.31 -12.92
C GLY A 77 3.07 -5.06 -12.49
N LYS A 78 2.79 -4.54 -11.29
CA LYS A 78 3.50 -3.38 -10.72
C LYS A 78 4.81 -3.85 -10.08
N PRO A 79 5.95 -3.17 -10.34
CA PRO A 79 7.20 -3.49 -9.66
C PRO A 79 7.04 -3.42 -8.14
N LEU A 80 7.48 -4.47 -7.45
CA LEU A 80 7.38 -4.61 -6.00
C LEU A 80 8.65 -5.21 -5.42
N ILE A 81 9.13 -4.63 -4.31
CA ILE A 81 10.14 -5.24 -3.44
C ILE A 81 9.65 -5.22 -1.98
N LEU A 82 9.90 -6.30 -1.25
CA LEU A 82 9.62 -6.43 0.18
C LEU A 82 10.88 -6.12 0.97
N HIS A 83 10.87 -5.06 1.78
CA HIS A 83 12.03 -4.65 2.57
C HIS A 83 11.81 -4.87 4.07
N GLY A 84 12.60 -5.75 4.68
CA GLY A 84 12.52 -6.04 6.11
C GLY A 84 12.91 -7.47 6.47
N PRO A 85 12.78 -7.85 7.74
CA PRO A 85 13.11 -9.20 8.20
C PRO A 85 12.18 -10.26 7.57
N PRO A 86 12.71 -11.40 7.09
CA PRO A 86 11.93 -12.41 6.35
C PRO A 86 10.67 -12.91 7.07
N GLU A 87 10.73 -13.05 8.39
CA GLU A 87 9.60 -13.50 9.22
C GLU A 87 8.41 -12.54 9.20
N GLY A 88 8.64 -11.25 8.88
CA GLY A 88 7.59 -10.25 8.71
C GLY A 88 6.73 -10.48 7.46
N PHE A 89 7.20 -11.31 6.53
CA PHE A 89 6.59 -11.50 5.20
C PHE A 89 5.91 -12.87 5.01
N ARG A 90 5.65 -13.61 6.10
CA ARG A 90 5.00 -14.94 6.03
C ARG A 90 3.66 -14.97 5.30
N ARG A 91 2.92 -13.85 5.34
CA ARG A 91 1.59 -13.69 4.69
C ARG A 91 1.65 -13.04 3.31
N PHE A 92 2.84 -12.70 2.83
CA PHE A 92 3.04 -12.00 1.55
C PHE A 92 3.31 -13.03 0.45
N PRO A 93 3.00 -12.70 -0.82
CA PRO A 93 3.24 -13.59 -1.95
C PRO A 93 4.68 -14.11 -2.00
N ALA A 94 4.87 -15.40 -2.22
CA ALA A 94 6.19 -16.04 -2.21
C ALA A 94 7.10 -15.49 -3.32
N GLU A 95 6.50 -15.10 -4.44
CA GLU A 95 7.12 -14.63 -5.68
C GLU A 95 7.76 -13.24 -5.54
N ALA A 96 7.35 -12.44 -4.56
CA ALA A 96 7.89 -11.10 -4.36
C ALA A 96 9.33 -11.14 -3.85
N GLU A 97 10.22 -10.37 -4.48
CA GLU A 97 11.61 -10.22 -4.03
C GLU A 97 11.63 -9.69 -2.59
N ARG A 98 12.43 -10.34 -1.72
CA ARG A 98 12.62 -9.95 -0.31
C ARG A 98 14.07 -9.54 -0.09
N THR A 99 14.27 -8.42 0.59
CA THR A 99 15.60 -7.92 0.93
C THR A 99 15.64 -7.28 2.31
N THR A 100 16.77 -7.40 2.99
CA THR A 100 17.09 -6.62 4.20
C THR A 100 18.04 -5.45 3.89
N SER A 101 18.54 -5.32 2.66
CA SER A 101 19.46 -4.26 2.24
C SER A 101 18.69 -3.04 1.71
N LEU A 102 19.04 -1.86 2.20
CA LEU A 102 18.52 -0.59 1.69
C LEU A 102 19.17 -0.23 0.35
N GLU A 103 20.42 -0.61 0.12
CA GLU A 103 21.12 -0.43 -1.14
C GLU A 103 20.37 -1.13 -2.27
N ARG A 104 19.93 -2.37 -2.04
CA ARG A 104 19.13 -3.12 -3.00
C ARG A 104 17.78 -2.46 -3.28
N VAL A 105 17.13 -1.90 -2.26
CA VAL A 105 15.89 -1.11 -2.43
C VAL A 105 16.15 0.12 -3.30
N ALA A 106 17.26 0.83 -3.07
CA ALA A 106 17.62 2.00 -3.85
C ALA A 106 17.88 1.66 -5.33
N GLU A 107 18.62 0.57 -5.60
CA GLU A 107 18.84 0.05 -6.96
C GLU A 107 17.52 -0.29 -7.66
N PHE A 108 16.62 -1.00 -6.95
CA PHE A 108 15.29 -1.34 -7.44
C PHE A 108 14.49 -0.09 -7.82
N MET A 109 14.47 0.92 -6.95
CA MET A 109 13.75 2.18 -7.19
C MET A 109 14.32 2.95 -8.39
N LEU A 110 15.65 2.99 -8.54
CA LEU A 110 16.30 3.63 -9.69
C LEU A 110 16.05 2.90 -11.01
N ALA A 111 15.90 1.57 -10.98
CA ALA A 111 15.59 0.79 -12.18
C ALA A 111 14.13 0.98 -12.63
N ALA A 112 13.20 1.20 -11.68
CA ALA A 112 11.78 1.30 -11.96
C ALA A 112 11.29 2.70 -12.36
N THR A 113 12.13 3.73 -12.26
CA THR A 113 11.82 5.12 -12.64
C THR A 113 12.54 5.58 -13.92
N ARG A 114 13.28 4.68 -14.57
CA ARG A 114 13.86 4.89 -15.91
C ARG A 114 12.86 4.53 -16.99
#